data_AF-I6ZSX9-F1
#
_entry.id   AF-I6ZSX9-F1
#
_cell.length_a   1.000
_cell.length_b   1.000
_cell.length_c   1.000
_cell.angle_alpha   90.00
_cell.angle_beta   90.00
_cell.angle_gamma   90.00
#
_symmetry.space_group_name_H-M   'P 1'
#
loop_
_entity.id
_entity.type
_entity.pdbx_description
1 polymer ?
#
loop_
_entity_poly.entity_id
_entity_poly.type
_entity_poly.pdbx_seq_one_letter_code
_entity_poly.pdbx_strand_id
1 'polypeptide(L)'
;MNRTTEYLKYIDRKTQIPYTSGSESFYDTINSKIEKIEARLRKSLSYRETLKVEEEFATLSLETQQTLDIISVEGSNDLVLHFEGIKRIILMKLQGIERRLRALKDSKIGTSIDLEPERPQVFRNVEEVQVMEEENKKLVEGYNMEGYRLTRRRLLEVEALQDTIFQHLILQDERIDNIIDLTSKAGTYVSGGNEALGRITNSGRFFRRFLFILLLCLSFVLLFLHYYYR
;
A
#
# COMPACT_ATOMS: atom_id res chain seq x y z
N MET A 1 20.73 27.75 -26.91
CA MET A 1 21.02 27.15 -25.60
C MET A 1 21.33 25.68 -25.81
N ASN A 2 22.56 25.24 -25.49
CA ASN A 2 23.06 23.92 -25.84
C ASN A 2 22.76 22.97 -24.67
N ARG A 3 21.76 22.08 -24.79
CA ARG A 3 21.31 21.18 -23.70
C ARG A 3 22.45 20.31 -23.14
N THR A 4 23.47 20.05 -23.97
CA THR A 4 24.68 19.31 -23.60
C THR A 4 25.53 20.03 -22.54
N THR A 5 25.64 21.35 -22.62
CA THR A 5 26.43 22.12 -21.63
C THR A 5 25.70 22.24 -20.29
N GLU A 6 24.37 22.23 -20.32
CA GLU A 6 23.53 22.20 -19.13
C GLU A 6 23.64 20.84 -18.42
N TYR A 7 23.59 19.74 -19.18
CA TYR A 7 23.75 18.39 -18.64
C TYR A 7 25.14 18.16 -18.00
N LEU A 8 26.20 18.66 -18.64
CA LEU A 8 27.57 18.57 -18.12
C LEU A 8 27.75 19.31 -16.78
N LYS A 9 26.98 20.38 -16.53
CA LYS A 9 27.00 21.13 -15.26
C LYS A 9 26.52 20.28 -14.08
N TYR A 10 25.61 19.33 -14.32
CA TYR A 10 25.08 18.43 -13.29
C TYR A 10 25.96 17.19 -13.05
N ILE A 11 26.78 16.80 -14.03
CA ILE A 11 27.71 15.66 -13.92
C ILE A 11 29.04 16.06 -13.29
N ASP A 12 29.49 17.31 -13.46
CA ASP A 12 30.76 17.75 -12.87
C ASP A 12 30.67 17.84 -11.33
N ARG A 13 31.38 16.92 -10.67
CA ARG A 13 31.45 16.76 -9.22
C ARG A 13 32.00 18.01 -8.51
N LYS A 14 32.67 18.90 -9.24
CA LYS A 14 33.22 20.18 -8.73
C LYS A 14 32.18 21.31 -8.65
N THR A 15 31.08 21.25 -9.40
CA THR A 15 30.00 22.25 -9.39
C THR A 15 28.76 21.82 -8.63
N GLN A 16 28.76 20.62 -8.05
CA GLN A 16 27.72 20.19 -7.13
C GLN A 16 27.84 21.01 -5.84
N ILE A 17 26.93 21.97 -5.66
CA ILE A 17 26.71 22.62 -4.37
C ILE A 17 26.34 21.49 -3.38
N PRO A 18 27.06 21.33 -2.25
CA PRO A 18 26.66 20.36 -1.23
C PRO A 18 25.22 20.64 -0.84
N TYR A 19 24.34 19.65 -0.96
CA TYR A 19 22.96 19.76 -0.54
C TYR A 19 22.95 20.05 0.97
N THR A 20 22.68 21.30 1.34
CA THR A 20 22.56 21.72 2.74
C THR A 20 21.21 21.25 3.26
N SER A 21 21.21 20.08 3.88
CA SER A 21 20.08 19.50 4.60
C SER A 21 19.72 20.37 5.82
N GLY A 22 18.73 21.25 5.67
CA GLY A 22 18.16 22.05 6.77
C GLY A 22 16.84 21.50 7.33
N SER A 23 16.21 20.55 6.64
CA SER A 23 14.99 19.87 7.07
C SER A 23 15.11 18.40 6.70
N GLU A 24 15.00 17.48 7.66
CA GLU A 24 14.90 16.05 7.37
C GLU A 24 13.80 15.84 6.32
N SER A 25 14.16 15.39 5.12
CA SER A 25 13.15 15.06 4.14
C SER A 25 12.34 13.88 4.65
N PHE A 26 11.05 13.84 4.35
CA PHE A 26 10.17 12.71 4.66
C PHE A 26 10.81 11.35 4.30
N TYR A 27 11.49 11.30 3.16
CA TYR A 27 12.21 10.10 2.69
C TYR A 27 13.47 9.80 3.50
N ASP A 28 14.13 10.81 4.06
CA ASP A 28 15.32 10.63 4.91
C ASP A 28 14.92 10.02 6.25
N THR A 29 13.77 10.42 6.80
CA THR A 29 13.22 9.80 8.01
C THR A 29 12.91 8.32 7.77
N ILE A 30 12.23 7.98 6.67
CA ILE A 30 11.93 6.59 6.29
C ILE A 30 13.22 5.80 6.04
N ASN A 31 14.15 6.33 5.26
CA ASN A 31 15.43 5.67 4.98
C ASN A 31 16.23 5.45 6.27
N SER A 32 16.27 6.40 7.20
CA SER A 32 16.98 6.23 8.48
C SER A 32 16.35 5.12 9.34
N LYS A 33 15.01 5.01 9.35
CA LYS A 33 14.30 3.93 10.06
C LYS A 33 14.61 2.57 9.42
N ILE A 34 14.58 2.50 8.09
CA ILE A 34 14.96 1.30 7.31
C ILE A 34 16.41 0.89 7.59
N GLU A 35 17.36 1.83 7.60
CA GLU A 35 18.78 1.57 7.88
C GLU A 35 19.02 1.11 9.32
N LYS A 36 18.30 1.67 10.30
CA LYS A 36 18.35 1.20 11.70
C LYS A 36 17.89 -0.24 11.83
N ILE A 37 16.83 -0.62 11.12
CA ILE A 37 16.34 -2.00 11.09
C ILE A 37 17.35 -2.91 10.39
N GLU A 38 17.89 -2.50 9.24
CA GLU A 38 18.91 -3.29 8.54
C GLU A 38 20.17 -3.49 9.39
N ALA A 39 20.63 -2.46 10.11
CA ALA A 39 21.77 -2.54 11.01
C ALA A 39 21.51 -3.48 12.21
N ARG A 40 20.26 -3.56 12.69
CA ARG A 40 19.85 -4.53 13.72
C ARG A 40 19.83 -5.95 13.16
N LEU A 41 19.28 -6.17 11.95
CA LEU A 41 19.27 -7.47 11.28
C LEU A 41 20.67 -8.02 10.99
N ARG A 42 21.68 -7.16 10.80
CA ARG A 42 23.07 -7.59 10.60
C ARG A 42 23.71 -8.15 11.87
N LYS A 43 23.16 -7.89 13.05
CA LYS A 43 23.63 -8.47 14.31
C LYS A 43 22.98 -9.83 14.53
N SER A 44 23.71 -10.79 15.10
CA SER A 44 23.16 -12.10 15.46
C SER A 44 22.14 -11.94 16.60
N LEU A 45 20.88 -11.75 16.25
CA LEU A 45 19.78 -11.56 17.20
C LEU A 45 19.29 -12.89 17.77
N SER A 46 18.88 -12.93 19.03
CA SER A 46 18.10 -14.04 19.60
C SER A 46 16.71 -14.11 18.94
N TYR A 47 16.06 -15.28 18.89
CA TYR A 47 14.74 -15.43 18.24
C TYR A 47 13.69 -14.45 18.77
N ARG A 48 13.72 -14.18 20.09
CA ARG A 48 12.85 -13.18 20.73
C ARG A 48 13.11 -11.76 20.23
N GLU A 49 14.36 -11.44 19.91
CA GLU A 49 14.74 -10.13 19.40
C GLU A 49 14.41 -10.01 17.91
N THR A 50 14.54 -11.11 17.15
CA THR A 50 14.04 -11.21 15.77
C THR A 50 12.55 -10.91 15.68
N LEU A 51 11.75 -11.45 16.62
CA LEU A 51 10.31 -11.22 16.67
C LEU A 51 9.93 -9.75 16.97
N LYS A 52 10.69 -9.08 17.85
CA LYS A 52 10.50 -7.65 18.13
C LYS A 52 10.85 -6.78 16.92
N VAL A 53 11.93 -7.12 16.23
CA VAL A 53 12.34 -6.42 15.00
C VAL A 53 11.33 -6.64 13.88
N GLU A 54 10.65 -7.80 13.84
CA GLU A 54 9.55 -8.08 12.92
C GLU A 54 8.34 -7.18 13.19
N GLU A 55 7.96 -7.00 14.45
CA GLU A 55 6.87 -6.11 14.85
C GLU A 55 7.17 -4.63 14.53
N GLU A 56 8.39 -4.18 14.83
CA GLU A 56 8.89 -2.85 14.45
C GLU A 56 8.93 -2.66 12.93
N PHE A 57 9.28 -3.70 12.17
CA PHE A 57 9.29 -3.66 10.71
C PHE A 57 7.88 -3.65 10.12
N ALA A 58 6.95 -4.44 10.67
CA ALA A 58 5.57 -4.50 10.20
C ALA A 58 4.85 -3.16 10.39
N THR A 59 5.04 -2.53 11.56
CA THR A 59 4.49 -1.19 11.85
C THR A 59 5.08 -0.14 10.90
N LEU A 60 6.41 -0.14 10.70
CA LEU A 60 7.06 0.77 9.76
C LEU A 60 6.61 0.56 8.32
N SER A 61 6.48 -0.69 7.88
CA SER A 61 6.05 -1.03 6.52
C SER A 61 4.62 -0.53 6.27
N LEU A 62 3.72 -0.72 7.25
CA LEU A 62 2.35 -0.25 7.18
C LEU A 62 2.27 1.29 7.14
N GLU A 63 2.99 1.97 8.05
CA GLU A 63 3.08 3.45 8.10
C GLU A 63 3.61 4.00 6.77
N THR A 64 4.65 3.37 6.22
CA THR A 64 5.28 3.79 4.95
C THR A 64 4.35 3.58 3.77
N GLN A 65 3.65 2.45 3.70
CA GLN A 65 2.73 2.14 2.60
C GLN A 65 1.50 3.06 2.63
N GLN A 66 0.88 3.26 3.80
CA GLN A 66 -0.24 4.18 3.96
C GLN A 66 0.14 5.61 3.56
N THR A 67 1.31 6.08 3.99
CA THR A 67 1.74 7.44 3.65
C THR A 67 2.08 7.59 2.16
N LEU A 68 2.69 6.58 1.54
CA LEU A 68 2.99 6.57 0.10
C LEU A 68 1.77 6.39 -0.82
N ASP A 69 0.66 5.85 -0.30
CA ASP A 69 -0.60 5.69 -1.04
C ASP A 69 -1.48 6.94 -0.94
N ILE A 70 -1.42 7.67 0.17
CA ILE A 70 -2.18 8.94 0.35
C ILE A 70 -1.61 10.07 -0.52
N ILE A 71 -0.30 10.07 -0.79
CA ILE A 71 0.35 11.10 -1.58
C ILE A 71 0.05 10.86 -3.07
N SER A 72 -0.97 11.52 -3.58
CA SER A 72 -1.18 11.73 -5.02
C SER A 72 -0.48 13.02 -5.43
N VAL A 73 0.59 12.90 -6.23
CA VAL A 73 1.30 14.08 -6.75
C VAL A 73 0.56 14.56 -8.00
N GLU A 74 -0.17 15.68 -7.89
CA GLU A 74 -0.67 16.41 -9.06
C GLU A 74 0.44 17.34 -9.58
N GLY A 75 0.95 17.09 -10.80
CA GLY A 75 2.06 17.87 -11.35
C GLY A 75 2.49 17.45 -12.76
N SER A 76 3.66 17.98 -13.19
CA SER A 76 4.30 17.60 -14.46
C SER A 76 4.58 16.09 -14.51
N ASN A 77 4.44 15.46 -15.68
CA ASN A 77 4.64 14.01 -15.88
C ASN A 77 5.98 13.52 -15.31
N ASP A 78 7.03 14.33 -15.42
CA ASP A 78 8.37 14.03 -14.87
C ASP A 78 8.38 13.95 -13.33
N LEU A 79 7.57 14.77 -12.65
CA LEU A 79 7.48 14.79 -11.19
C LEU A 79 6.71 13.56 -10.66
N VAL A 80 5.67 13.16 -11.38
CA VAL A 80 4.87 11.95 -11.11
C VAL A 80 5.73 10.70 -11.28
N LEU A 81 6.47 10.61 -12.39
CA LEU A 81 7.40 9.51 -12.66
C LEU A 81 8.52 9.43 -11.61
N HIS A 82 9.04 10.58 -11.16
CA HIS A 82 10.06 10.62 -10.13
C HIS A 82 9.53 10.14 -8.76
N PHE A 83 8.31 10.54 -8.39
CA PHE A 83 7.65 10.08 -7.17
C PHE A 83 7.38 8.57 -7.22
N GLU A 84 6.87 8.06 -8.35
CA GLU A 84 6.66 6.64 -8.57
C GLU A 84 7.97 5.84 -8.50
N GLY A 85 9.05 6.38 -9.05
CA GLY A 85 10.40 5.81 -8.95
C GLY A 85 10.87 5.70 -7.50
N ILE A 86 10.71 6.76 -6.71
CA ILE A 86 11.05 6.76 -5.27
C ILE A 86 10.20 5.74 -4.50
N LYS A 87 8.89 5.71 -4.75
CA LYS A 87 7.97 4.72 -4.15
C LYS A 87 8.46 3.30 -4.43
N ARG A 88 8.83 3.00 -5.68
CA ARG A 88 9.35 1.69 -6.08
C ARG A 88 10.67 1.34 -5.38
N ILE A 89 11.59 2.28 -5.22
CA ILE A 89 12.86 2.06 -4.51
C ILE A 89 12.63 1.72 -3.04
N ILE A 90 11.73 2.45 -2.37
CA ILE A 90 11.40 2.19 -0.95
C ILE A 90 10.73 0.82 -0.80
N LEU A 91 9.78 0.49 -1.67
CA LEU A 91 9.13 -0.83 -1.68
C LEU A 91 10.12 -1.97 -1.90
N MET A 92 11.07 -1.80 -2.82
CA MET A 92 12.14 -2.79 -3.04
C MET A 92 13.02 -2.99 -1.81
N LYS A 93 13.36 -1.92 -1.08
CA LYS A 93 14.13 -2.02 0.16
C LYS A 93 13.36 -2.75 1.27
N LEU A 94 12.07 -2.43 1.45
CA LEU A 94 11.19 -3.12 2.40
C LEU A 94 11.12 -4.63 2.10
N GLN A 95 10.88 -4.98 0.83
CA GLN A 95 10.84 -6.37 0.40
C GLN A 95 12.17 -7.11 0.64
N GLY A 96 13.31 -6.42 0.49
CA GLY A 96 14.64 -6.97 0.79
C GLY A 96 14.81 -7.31 2.27
N ILE A 97 14.33 -6.46 3.17
CA ILE A 97 14.36 -6.70 4.62
C ILE A 97 13.45 -7.88 4.99
N GLU A 98 12.25 -7.92 4.42
CA GLU A 98 11.30 -9.00 4.65
C GLU A 98 11.88 -10.38 4.28
N ARG A 99 12.54 -10.49 3.11
CA ARG A 99 13.21 -11.74 2.69
C ARG A 99 14.31 -12.16 3.66
N ARG A 100 15.12 -11.21 4.14
CA ARG A 100 16.18 -11.50 5.12
C ARG A 100 15.60 -11.96 6.45
N LEU A 101 14.51 -11.35 6.89
CA LEU A 101 13.83 -11.72 8.13
C LEU A 101 13.24 -13.14 8.04
N ARG A 102 12.61 -13.48 6.91
CA ARG A 102 12.15 -14.85 6.63
C ARG A 102 13.29 -15.86 6.63
N ALA A 103 14.40 -15.57 5.95
CA ALA A 103 15.57 -16.45 5.93
C ALA A 103 16.17 -16.68 7.33
N LEU A 104 16.22 -15.64 8.18
CA LEU A 104 16.66 -15.77 9.57
C LEU A 104 15.69 -16.62 10.41
N LYS A 105 14.38 -16.49 10.16
CA LYS A 105 13.36 -17.30 10.83
C LYS A 105 13.48 -18.77 10.42
N ASP A 106 13.58 -19.04 9.12
CA ASP A 106 13.70 -20.38 8.58
C ASP A 106 15.00 -21.05 9.05
N SER A 107 16.10 -20.29 9.16
CA SER A 107 17.35 -20.80 9.74
C SER A 107 17.25 -21.16 11.23
N LYS A 108 16.40 -20.48 12.00
CA LYS A 108 16.23 -20.71 13.45
C LYS A 108 15.19 -21.79 13.75
N ILE A 109 14.18 -21.92 12.90
CA ILE A 109 13.18 -23.00 12.95
C ILE A 109 13.76 -24.28 12.33
N GLY A 110 14.63 -24.15 11.33
CA GLY A 110 15.27 -25.24 10.59
C GLY A 110 16.42 -25.95 11.30
N THR A 111 16.70 -25.66 12.59
CA THR A 111 17.29 -26.68 13.47
C THR A 111 16.24 -27.74 13.70
N SER A 112 16.00 -28.55 12.66
CA SER A 112 15.40 -29.86 12.75
C SER A 112 16.17 -30.60 13.82
N ILE A 113 15.55 -30.72 14.99
CA ILE A 113 15.88 -31.78 15.93
C ILE A 113 15.58 -33.05 15.14
N ASP A 114 16.60 -33.58 14.48
CA ASP A 114 16.58 -34.93 13.96
C ASP A 114 16.46 -35.79 15.23
N LEU A 115 15.21 -36.11 15.58
CA LEU A 115 14.92 -37.11 16.59
C LEU A 115 15.39 -38.42 15.96
N GLU A 116 16.68 -38.74 16.13
CA GLU A 116 17.16 -40.08 15.90
C GLU A 116 16.16 -41.02 16.60
N PRO A 117 15.61 -42.03 15.89
CA PRO A 117 14.75 -43.01 16.56
C PRO A 117 15.57 -43.62 17.70
N GLU A 118 15.13 -43.41 18.94
CA GLU A 118 15.77 -43.99 20.11
C GLU A 118 15.99 -45.47 19.83
N ARG A 119 17.27 -45.88 19.78
CA ARG A 119 17.60 -47.30 19.66
C ARG A 119 16.90 -48.02 20.81
N PRO A 120 16.19 -49.13 20.57
CA PRO A 120 15.56 -49.86 21.65
C PRO A 120 16.66 -50.29 22.63
N GLN A 121 16.70 -49.64 23.79
CA GLN A 121 17.54 -50.09 24.90
C GLN A 121 16.96 -51.41 25.37
N VAL A 122 17.75 -52.47 25.28
CA VAL A 122 17.33 -53.78 25.77
C VAL A 122 17.40 -53.73 27.30
N PHE A 123 16.27 -53.43 27.94
CA PHE A 123 16.16 -53.43 29.40
C PHE A 123 16.38 -54.85 29.92
N ARG A 124 17.38 -55.00 30.79
CA ARG A 124 17.77 -56.31 31.35
C ARG A 124 17.05 -56.65 32.66
N ASN A 125 16.20 -55.77 33.20
CA ASN A 125 15.49 -55.96 34.45
C ASN A 125 14.04 -55.43 34.38
N VAL A 126 13.08 -56.27 34.80
CA VAL A 126 11.62 -56.01 34.76
C VAL A 126 11.20 -54.87 35.70
N GLU A 127 11.94 -54.68 36.79
CA GLU A 127 11.66 -53.67 37.82
C GLU A 127 12.02 -52.25 37.36
N GLU A 128 13.08 -52.12 36.56
CA GLU A 128 13.51 -50.85 35.97
C GLU A 128 12.55 -50.40 34.86
N VAL A 129 11.94 -51.35 34.13
CA VAL A 129 10.91 -51.07 33.12
C VAL A 129 9.63 -50.53 33.76
N GLN A 130 9.20 -51.08 34.89
CA GLN A 130 7.99 -50.62 35.58
C GLN A 130 8.16 -49.21 36.15
N VAL A 131 9.31 -48.92 36.77
CA VAL A 131 9.60 -47.58 37.29
C VAL A 131 9.73 -46.57 36.15
N MET A 132 10.34 -46.97 35.03
CA MET A 132 10.46 -46.11 33.85
C MET A 132 9.11 -45.90 33.14
N GLU A 133 8.22 -46.90 33.08
CA GLU A 133 6.85 -46.74 32.57
C GLU A 133 6.04 -45.80 33.46
N GLU A 134 6.19 -45.89 34.77
CA GLU A 134 5.50 -45.03 35.73
C GLU A 134 6.02 -43.58 35.66
N GLU A 135 7.34 -43.39 35.52
CA GLU A 135 7.93 -42.07 35.25
C GLU A 135 7.52 -41.51 33.88
N ASN A 136 7.49 -42.33 32.83
CA ASN A 136 7.02 -41.90 31.50
C ASN A 136 5.55 -41.52 31.54
N LYS A 137 4.71 -42.29 32.23
CA LYS A 137 3.29 -41.96 32.39
C LYS A 137 3.12 -40.64 33.13
N LYS A 138 3.91 -40.42 34.19
CA LYS A 138 3.92 -39.18 34.96
C LYS A 138 4.46 -37.98 34.15
N LEU A 139 5.43 -38.21 33.27
CA LEU A 139 5.92 -37.20 32.33
C LEU A 139 4.88 -36.88 31.27
N VAL A 140 4.23 -37.87 30.67
CA VAL A 140 3.15 -37.69 29.68
C VAL A 140 1.94 -36.99 30.28
N GLU A 141 1.58 -37.31 31.53
CA GLU A 141 0.54 -36.60 32.30
C GLU A 141 0.98 -35.20 32.74
N GLY A 142 2.29 -34.99 32.99
CA GLY A 142 2.88 -33.69 33.34
C GLY A 142 3.09 -32.75 32.14
N TYR A 143 3.24 -33.29 30.94
CA TYR A 143 3.18 -32.52 29.71
C TYR A 143 1.73 -32.09 29.49
N ASN A 144 1.51 -30.78 29.49
CA ASN A 144 0.20 -30.12 29.42
C ASN A 144 -0.52 -30.36 28.07
N MET A 145 -0.90 -31.61 27.78
CA MET A 145 -1.58 -32.04 26.56
C MET A 145 -2.91 -31.31 26.39
N GLU A 146 -3.60 -31.00 27.49
CA GLU A 146 -4.80 -30.16 27.45
C GLU A 146 -4.48 -28.74 26.98
N GLY A 147 -3.40 -28.13 27.48
CA GLY A 147 -2.93 -26.83 27.02
C GLY A 147 -2.60 -26.82 25.52
N TYR A 148 -1.91 -27.85 25.01
CA TYR A 148 -1.63 -27.97 23.58
C TYR A 148 -2.90 -28.20 22.75
N ARG A 149 -3.83 -29.04 23.21
CA ARG A 149 -5.13 -29.25 22.54
C ARG A 149 -5.97 -27.98 22.52
N LEU A 150 -5.97 -27.22 23.62
CA LEU A 150 -6.68 -25.95 23.71
C LEU A 150 -6.06 -24.90 22.78
N THR A 151 -4.73 -24.77 22.76
CA THR A 151 -4.03 -23.88 21.84
C THR A 151 -4.29 -24.25 20.39
N ARG A 152 -4.26 -25.55 20.04
CA ARG A 152 -4.58 -26.03 18.70
C ARG A 152 -6.03 -25.70 18.30
N ARG A 153 -6.99 -25.85 19.22
CA ARG A 153 -8.38 -25.49 18.98
C ARG A 153 -8.55 -24.00 18.71
N ARG A 154 -7.92 -23.15 19.53
CA ARG A 154 -7.94 -21.69 19.33
C ARG A 154 -7.26 -21.29 18.02
N LEU A 155 -6.20 -21.98 17.62
CA LEU A 155 -5.52 -21.73 16.35
C LEU A 155 -6.46 -22.01 15.16
N LEU A 156 -7.18 -23.14 15.19
CA LEU A 156 -8.18 -23.48 14.17
C LEU A 156 -9.35 -22.49 14.13
N GLU A 157 -9.78 -21.99 15.29
CA GLU A 157 -10.80 -20.93 15.37
C GLU A 157 -10.30 -19.61 14.78
N VAL A 158 -9.03 -19.25 14.99
CA VAL A 158 -8.40 -18.08 14.40
C VAL A 158 -8.28 -18.23 12.88
N GLU A 159 -7.90 -19.41 12.38
CA GLU A 159 -7.84 -19.71 10.95
C GLU A 159 -9.21 -19.53 10.28
N ALA A 160 -10.27 -20.07 10.89
CA ALA A 160 -11.64 -19.88 10.39
C ALA A 160 -12.09 -18.40 10.39
N LEU A 161 -11.70 -17.63 11.43
CA LEU A 161 -11.95 -16.20 11.47
C LEU A 161 -11.19 -15.45 10.38
N GLN A 162 -9.93 -15.83 10.11
CA GLN A 162 -9.10 -15.23 9.08
C GLN A 162 -9.67 -15.47 7.68
N ASP A 163 -10.16 -16.68 7.40
CA ASP A 163 -10.85 -16.99 6.15
C ASP A 163 -12.11 -16.15 5.97
N THR A 164 -12.90 -15.97 7.04
CA THR A 164 -14.10 -15.13 7.03
C THR A 164 -13.75 -13.66 6.74
N ILE A 165 -12.72 -13.13 7.40
CA ILE A 165 -12.23 -11.76 7.17
C ILE A 165 -11.76 -11.61 5.71
N PHE A 166 -11.02 -12.59 5.18
CA PHE A 166 -10.54 -12.56 3.81
C PHE A 166 -11.69 -12.53 2.79
N GLN A 167 -12.72 -13.37 2.99
CA GLN A 167 -13.93 -13.34 2.18
C GLN A 167 -14.65 -11.99 2.24
N HIS A 168 -14.77 -11.40 3.44
CA HIS A 168 -15.38 -10.08 3.60
C HIS A 168 -14.55 -8.96 2.97
N LEU A 169 -13.23 -9.06 2.95
CA LEU A 169 -12.37 -8.10 2.27
C LEU A 169 -12.55 -8.17 0.76
N ILE A 170 -12.57 -9.37 0.17
CA ILE A 170 -12.84 -9.56 -1.26
C ILE A 170 -14.18 -8.94 -1.65
N LEU A 171 -15.25 -9.25 -0.89
CA LEU A 171 -16.58 -8.70 -1.15
C LEU A 171 -16.63 -7.17 -1.01
N GLN A 172 -15.83 -6.59 -0.13
CA GLN A 172 -15.74 -5.14 0.03
C GLN A 172 -14.95 -4.50 -1.11
N ASP A 173 -13.90 -5.14 -1.61
CA ASP A 173 -13.10 -4.68 -2.74
C ASP A 173 -13.97 -4.55 -4.00
N GLU A 174 -14.76 -5.60 -4.30
CA GLU A 174 -15.74 -5.56 -5.40
C GLU A 174 -16.78 -4.43 -5.23
N ARG A 175 -17.20 -4.12 -4.00
CA ARG A 175 -18.11 -3.00 -3.72
C ARG A 175 -17.44 -1.65 -3.92
N ILE A 176 -16.18 -1.51 -3.53
CA ILE A 176 -15.41 -0.27 -3.71
C ILE A 176 -15.25 0.02 -5.20
N ASP A 177 -14.92 -0.98 -6.01
CA ASP A 177 -14.82 -0.83 -7.46
C ASP A 177 -16.13 -0.33 -8.09
N ASN A 178 -17.26 -0.89 -7.65
CA ASN A 178 -18.59 -0.44 -8.08
C ASN A 178 -18.87 1.01 -7.67
N ILE A 179 -18.46 1.42 -6.46
CA ILE A 179 -18.62 2.80 -6.00
C ILE A 179 -17.74 3.74 -6.84
N ILE A 180 -16.49 3.37 -7.12
CA ILE A 180 -15.58 4.17 -7.95
C ILE A 180 -16.15 4.38 -9.35
N ASP A 181 -16.65 3.31 -9.99
CA ASP A 181 -17.29 3.41 -11.30
C ASP A 181 -18.55 4.30 -11.25
N LEU A 182 -19.39 4.14 -10.23
CA LEU A 182 -20.57 4.98 -10.05
C LEU A 182 -20.21 6.45 -9.84
N THR A 183 -19.21 6.75 -9.01
CA THR A 183 -18.73 8.10 -8.76
C THR A 183 -18.09 8.70 -10.01
N SER A 184 -17.33 7.92 -10.77
CA SER A 184 -16.77 8.34 -12.06
C SER A 184 -17.88 8.71 -13.04
N LYS A 185 -18.88 7.83 -13.21
CA LYS A 185 -20.07 8.09 -14.04
C LYS A 185 -20.83 9.33 -13.58
N ALA A 186 -21.08 9.48 -12.28
CA ALA A 186 -21.71 10.68 -11.72
C ALA A 186 -20.89 11.95 -12.03
N GLY A 187 -19.55 11.89 -11.91
CA GLY A 187 -18.65 12.96 -12.31
C GLY A 187 -18.78 13.32 -13.79
N THR A 188 -18.86 12.33 -14.68
CA THR A 188 -19.08 12.58 -16.12
C THR A 188 -20.44 13.22 -16.39
N TYR A 189 -21.51 12.79 -15.71
CA TYR A 189 -22.84 13.39 -15.84
C TYR A 189 -22.87 14.84 -15.34
N VAL A 190 -22.21 15.14 -14.21
CA VAL A 190 -22.14 16.49 -13.66
C VAL A 190 -21.32 17.41 -14.58
N SER A 191 -20.17 16.93 -15.07
CA SER A 191 -19.34 17.69 -16.00
C SER A 191 -20.05 17.96 -17.34
N GLY A 192 -20.68 16.94 -17.92
CA GLY A 192 -21.50 17.08 -19.12
C GLY A 192 -22.72 17.97 -18.92
N GLY A 193 -23.37 17.89 -17.75
CA GLY A 193 -24.47 18.77 -17.37
C GLY A 193 -24.05 20.23 -17.25
N ASN A 194 -22.87 20.49 -16.65
CA ASN A 194 -22.31 21.83 -16.55
C ASN A 194 -21.97 22.41 -17.94
N GLU A 195 -21.41 21.59 -18.84
CA GLU A 195 -21.14 22.01 -20.21
C GLU A 195 -22.44 22.31 -20.98
N ALA A 196 -23.46 21.48 -20.83
CA ALA A 196 -24.78 21.70 -21.44
C ALA A 196 -25.44 22.99 -20.92
N LEU A 197 -25.38 23.25 -19.61
CA LEU A 197 -25.85 24.50 -19.01
C LEU A 197 -25.08 25.71 -19.56
N GLY A 198 -23.76 25.61 -19.67
CA GLY A 198 -22.91 26.62 -20.31
C GLY A 198 -23.33 26.91 -21.76
N ARG A 199 -23.63 25.87 -22.54
CA ARG A 199 -24.14 26.03 -23.92
C ARG A 199 -25.52 26.68 -23.95
N ILE A 200 -26.43 26.34 -23.04
CA ILE A 200 -27.77 26.95 -22.95
C ILE A 200 -27.67 28.45 -22.63
N THR A 201 -26.81 28.84 -21.67
CA THR A 201 -26.63 30.27 -21.34
C THR A 201 -26.06 31.07 -22.52
N ASN A 202 -25.10 30.51 -23.27
CA ASN A 202 -24.55 31.15 -24.46
C ASN A 202 -25.56 31.20 -25.62
N SER A 203 -26.35 30.15 -25.81
CA SER A 203 -27.41 30.09 -26.82
C SER A 203 -28.51 31.13 -26.55
N GLY A 204 -28.88 31.33 -25.29
CA GLY A 204 -29.84 32.38 -24.89
C GLY A 204 -29.40 33.80 -25.28
N ARG A 205 -28.09 34.09 -25.25
CA ARG A 205 -27.56 35.39 -25.71
C ARG A 205 -27.62 35.53 -27.23
N PHE A 206 -27.31 34.46 -27.96
CA PHE A 206 -27.41 34.44 -29.42
C PHE A 206 -28.87 34.63 -29.89
N PHE A 207 -29.82 33.92 -29.28
CA PHE A 207 -31.24 34.02 -29.61
C PHE A 207 -31.79 35.44 -29.37
N ARG A 208 -31.43 36.08 -28.25
CA ARG A 208 -31.82 37.49 -27.99
C ARG A 208 -31.28 38.43 -29.07
N ARG A 209 -30.01 38.30 -29.44
CA ARG A 209 -29.38 39.13 -30.49
C ARG A 209 -30.04 38.92 -31.85
N PHE A 210 -30.34 37.67 -32.19
CA PHE A 210 -31.06 37.32 -33.41
C PHE A 210 -32.46 37.95 -33.45
N LEU A 211 -33.22 37.88 -32.34
CA LEU A 211 -34.56 38.45 -32.23
C LEU A 211 -34.54 39.98 -32.39
N PHE A 212 -33.57 40.67 -31.78
CA PHE A 212 -33.40 42.12 -31.98
C PHE A 212 -33.16 42.49 -33.45
N ILE A 213 -32.29 41.77 -34.15
CA ILE A 213 -32.00 42.02 -35.57
C ILE A 213 -33.27 41.80 -36.41
N LEU A 214 -34.03 40.74 -36.12
CA LEU A 214 -35.28 40.43 -36.82
C LEU A 214 -36.34 41.52 -36.61
N LEU A 215 -36.55 41.98 -35.37
CA LEU A 215 -37.48 43.07 -35.08
C LEU A 215 -37.07 44.38 -35.73
N LEU A 216 -35.77 44.67 -35.77
CA LEU A 216 -35.21 45.86 -36.41
C LEU A 216 -35.48 45.83 -37.93
N CYS A 217 -35.24 44.70 -38.57
CA CYS A 217 -35.52 44.52 -40.00
C CYS A 217 -37.01 44.66 -40.31
N LEU A 218 -37.89 44.05 -39.49
CA LEU A 218 -39.34 44.16 -39.65
C LEU A 218 -39.84 45.59 -39.47
N SER A 219 -39.26 46.34 -38.52
CA SER A 219 -39.54 47.76 -38.32
C SER A 219 -39.18 48.60 -39.55
N PHE A 220 -38.02 48.34 -40.16
CA PHE A 220 -37.62 49.01 -41.41
C PHE A 220 -38.53 48.66 -42.59
N VAL A 221 -38.95 47.40 -42.71
CA VAL A 221 -39.89 46.98 -43.75
C VAL A 221 -41.24 47.69 -43.58
N LEU A 222 -41.75 47.80 -42.35
CA LEU A 222 -42.99 48.54 -42.06
C LEU A 222 -42.85 50.03 -42.34
N LEU A 223 -41.71 50.65 -42.01
CA LEU A 223 -41.42 52.05 -42.32
C LEU A 223 -41.42 52.28 -43.84
N PHE A 224 -40.76 51.39 -44.59
CA PHE A 224 -40.70 51.47 -46.05
C PHE A 224 -42.08 51.28 -46.68
N LEU A 225 -42.87 50.33 -46.18
CA LEU A 225 -44.24 50.10 -46.62
C LEU A 225 -45.12 51.33 -46.35
N HIS A 226 -45.02 51.93 -45.17
CA HIS A 226 -45.75 53.15 -44.82
C HIS A 226 -45.32 54.34 -45.70
N TYR A 227 -44.04 54.46 -46.05
CA TYR A 227 -43.57 55.48 -46.97
C TYR A 227 -44.08 55.26 -48.40
N TYR A 228 -44.17 54.02 -48.86
CA TYR A 228 -44.64 53.68 -50.21
C TYR A 228 -46.16 53.78 -50.36
N TYR A 229 -46.92 53.52 -49.30
CA TYR A 229 -48.38 53.59 -49.28
C TYR A 229 -48.95 54.96 -48.87
N ARG A 230 -48.07 55.96 -48.65
CA ARG A 230 -48.43 57.35 -48.37
C ARG A 230 -48.14 58.23 -49.57
#